data_AF-A0AAD8WI09-F1
#
_entry.id   AF-A0AAD8WI09-F1
#
_cell.length_a   1.000
_cell.length_b   1.000
_cell.length_c   1.000
_cell.angle_alpha   90.00
_cell.angle_beta   90.00
_cell.angle_gamma   90.00
#
_symmetry.space_group_name_H-M   'P 1'
#
loop_
_entity.id
_entity.type
_entity.pdbx_description
1 polymer ?
#
loop_
_entity_poly.entity_id
_entity_poly.type
_entity_poly.pdbx_seq_one_letter_code
_entity_poly.pdbx_strand_id
1 'polypeptide(L)'
;MAAPRPQQLLLLLLVLVSLLAARRAEAWGKEGHIMTCKIAEKYLSEDAAAAVRELLPAAAGGELSTMCPWADEVRFRYHWASPLHYANTPGLCSFNSTRDCHDSNGVQGMCVIGAINNYTDQLLTYKDSTKSSYNLTESLMFLAHFVGDVHQPLHVAFEEDEGGNTINVHWYKAKANLHHVWDVSIVDTVMKNLYNKDLDTMVEALHRNMTNGWSDDISQWKNCTNTQTTCANDYAVESVGLACKYAYKDVEEDITLGDDYYFSRYPVVEKRLAQGGIRLALILNRIFDKKKVDTIPLYAQ
;
A
#
# COMPACT_ATOMS: atom_id res chain seq x y z
N MET A 1 -35.32 39.24 3.90
CA MET A 1 -34.47 38.18 3.32
C MET A 1 -35.37 37.33 2.41
N ALA A 2 -35.09 37.28 1.12
CA ALA A 2 -35.91 36.53 0.17
C ALA A 2 -35.55 35.04 0.20
N ALA A 3 -36.56 34.16 0.18
CA ALA A 3 -36.35 32.71 0.15
C ALA A 3 -35.68 32.29 -1.19
N PRO A 4 -34.72 31.35 -1.17
CA PRO A 4 -34.06 30.89 -2.37
C PRO A 4 -35.04 30.24 -3.33
N ARG A 5 -34.87 30.49 -4.64
CA ARG A 5 -35.74 29.93 -5.69
C ARG A 5 -35.52 28.41 -5.77
N PRO A 6 -36.53 27.60 -6.16
CA PRO A 6 -36.42 26.13 -6.24
C PRO A 6 -35.27 25.65 -7.14
N GLN A 7 -34.89 26.41 -8.17
CA GLN A 7 -33.70 26.12 -8.98
C GLN A 7 -32.37 26.28 -8.22
N GLN A 8 -32.29 27.23 -7.28
CA GLN A 8 -31.11 27.42 -6.44
C GLN A 8 -30.99 26.29 -5.41
N LEU A 9 -32.13 25.80 -4.88
CA LEU A 9 -32.17 24.63 -4.01
C LEU A 9 -31.73 23.36 -4.73
N LEU A 10 -32.14 23.16 -5.99
CA LEU A 10 -31.73 22.01 -6.80
C LEU A 10 -30.23 22.03 -7.13
N LEU A 11 -29.69 23.21 -7.48
CA LEU A 11 -28.25 23.41 -7.70
C LEU A 11 -27.45 23.16 -6.41
N LEU A 12 -27.91 23.66 -5.26
CA LEU A 12 -27.29 23.38 -3.96
C LEU A 12 -27.31 21.88 -3.62
N LEU A 13 -28.41 21.18 -3.91
CA LEU A 13 -28.53 19.74 -3.67
C LEU A 13 -27.58 18.95 -4.58
N LEU A 14 -27.49 19.31 -5.86
CA LEU A 14 -26.58 18.68 -6.82
C LEU A 14 -25.11 18.90 -6.44
N VAL A 15 -24.75 20.10 -5.98
CA VAL A 15 -23.41 20.42 -5.45
C VAL A 15 -23.10 19.65 -4.17
N LEU A 16 -24.08 19.50 -3.26
CA LEU A 16 -23.93 18.70 -2.04
C LEU A 16 -23.76 17.20 -2.35
N VAL A 17 -24.49 16.68 -3.33
CA VAL A 17 -24.41 15.28 -3.78
C VAL A 17 -23.10 15.02 -4.51
N SER A 18 -22.57 15.96 -5.28
CA SER A 18 -21.23 15.83 -5.89
C SER A 18 -20.09 15.96 -4.87
N LEU A 19 -20.25 16.75 -3.81
CA LEU A 19 -19.30 16.81 -2.68
C LEU A 19 -19.31 15.53 -1.83
N LEU A 20 -20.43 14.81 -1.77
CA LEU A 20 -20.54 13.49 -1.12
C LEU A 20 -20.05 12.34 -2.01
N ALA A 21 -19.84 12.58 -3.30
CA ALA A 21 -19.36 11.60 -4.28
C ALA A 21 -17.85 11.73 -4.59
N ALA A 22 -17.13 12.59 -3.87
CA ALA A 22 -15.68 12.55 -3.86
C ALA A 22 -15.25 11.22 -3.23
N ARG A 23 -15.04 10.20 -4.09
CA ARG A 23 -14.37 8.98 -3.71
C ARG A 23 -13.00 9.38 -3.19
N ARG A 24 -12.75 9.06 -1.93
CA ARG A 24 -11.46 9.31 -1.31
C ARG A 24 -10.42 8.54 -2.11
N ALA A 25 -9.38 9.23 -2.54
CA ALA A 25 -8.16 8.58 -3.00
C ALA A 25 -7.48 8.02 -1.73
N GLU A 26 -7.92 6.82 -1.37
CA GLU A 26 -7.20 5.93 -0.46
C GLU A 26 -5.95 5.45 -1.20
N ALA A 27 -4.93 4.98 -0.48
CA ALA A 27 -3.78 4.32 -1.06
C ALA A 27 -4.18 2.99 -1.73
N TRP A 28 -3.41 1.88 -1.66
CA TRP A 28 -4.06 0.57 -1.93
C TRP A 28 -5.42 0.58 -1.23
N GLY A 29 -6.49 0.19 -1.93
CA GLY A 29 -7.80 0.20 -1.31
C GLY A 29 -7.75 -0.56 0.01
N LYS A 30 -8.69 -0.30 0.92
CA LYS A 30 -8.78 -0.96 2.23
C LYS A 30 -8.49 -2.47 2.15
N GLU A 31 -9.04 -3.14 1.15
CA GLU A 31 -8.86 -4.56 0.85
C GLU A 31 -7.39 -4.92 0.54
N GLY A 32 -6.68 -4.10 -0.25
CA GLY A 32 -5.25 -4.30 -0.57
C GLY A 32 -4.35 -4.26 0.67
N HIS A 33 -4.60 -3.31 1.58
CA HIS A 33 -3.88 -3.23 2.86
C HIS A 33 -4.17 -4.41 3.78
N ILE A 34 -5.46 -4.78 3.90
CA ILE A 34 -5.87 -5.94 4.70
C ILE A 34 -5.21 -7.21 4.16
N MET A 35 -5.23 -7.43 2.84
CA MET A 35 -4.59 -8.59 2.21
C MET A 35 -3.08 -8.62 2.44
N THR A 36 -2.40 -7.51 2.21
CA THR A 36 -0.95 -7.37 2.43
C THR A 36 -0.59 -7.77 3.86
N CYS A 37 -1.34 -7.30 4.85
CA CYS A 37 -1.09 -7.61 6.24
C CYS A 37 -1.50 -9.03 6.64
N LYS A 38 -2.61 -9.57 6.13
CA LYS A 38 -2.98 -10.98 6.34
C LYS A 38 -1.93 -11.93 5.79
N ILE A 39 -1.35 -11.60 4.65
CA ILE A 39 -0.21 -12.35 4.11
C ILE A 39 0.98 -12.25 5.07
N ALA A 40 1.32 -11.04 5.53
CA ALA A 40 2.45 -10.86 6.45
C ALA A 40 2.28 -11.67 7.74
N GLU A 41 1.09 -11.65 8.34
CA GLU A 41 0.76 -12.37 9.58
C GLU A 41 1.05 -13.87 9.50
N LYS A 42 0.82 -14.50 8.35
CA LYS A 42 1.13 -15.93 8.11
C LYS A 42 2.62 -16.26 8.14
N TYR A 43 3.49 -15.26 7.96
CA TYR A 43 4.93 -15.43 7.79
C TYR A 43 5.74 -14.78 8.91
N LEU A 44 5.08 -14.25 9.94
CA LEU A 44 5.76 -13.78 11.15
C LEU A 44 6.37 -14.96 11.90
N SER A 45 7.57 -14.75 12.45
CA SER A 45 8.11 -15.67 13.45
C SER A 45 7.33 -15.57 14.76
N GLU A 46 7.50 -16.54 15.66
CA GLU A 46 6.81 -16.53 16.96
C GLU A 46 7.12 -15.26 17.77
N ASP A 47 8.38 -14.81 17.76
CA ASP A 47 8.82 -13.59 18.45
C ASP A 47 8.20 -12.33 17.83
N ALA A 48 8.16 -12.25 16.49
CA ALA A 48 7.54 -11.13 15.78
C ALA A 48 6.02 -11.11 15.98
N ALA A 49 5.34 -12.26 15.90
CA ALA A 49 3.91 -12.37 16.14
C ALA A 49 3.53 -12.04 17.59
N ALA A 50 4.40 -12.37 18.56
CA ALA A 50 4.21 -11.96 19.95
C ALA A 50 4.37 -10.43 20.12
N ALA A 51 5.41 -9.84 19.53
CA ALA A 51 5.64 -8.40 19.59
C ALA A 51 4.53 -7.58 18.89
N VAL A 52 4.08 -8.02 17.72
CA VAL A 52 2.94 -7.42 17.00
C VAL A 52 1.69 -7.44 17.88
N ARG A 53 1.34 -8.58 18.47
CA ARG A 53 0.17 -8.67 19.37
C ARG A 53 0.31 -7.82 20.63
N GLU A 54 1.51 -7.66 21.17
CA GLU A 54 1.79 -6.80 22.34
C GLU A 54 1.61 -5.31 22.00
N LEU A 55 1.98 -4.90 20.79
CA LEU A 55 1.88 -3.51 20.33
C LEU A 55 0.49 -3.11 19.83
N LEU A 56 -0.31 -4.07 19.35
CA LEU A 56 -1.63 -3.77 18.79
C LEU A 56 -2.62 -3.28 19.85
N PRO A 57 -3.48 -2.30 19.53
CA PRO A 57 -4.54 -1.88 20.43
C PRO A 57 -5.59 -2.98 20.58
N ALA A 58 -6.31 -3.00 21.70
CA ALA A 58 -7.34 -4.01 21.97
C ALA A 58 -8.41 -4.09 20.87
N ALA A 59 -8.73 -2.96 20.22
CA ALA A 59 -9.67 -2.89 19.10
C ALA A 59 -9.25 -3.71 17.86
N ALA A 60 -7.96 -4.07 17.75
CA ALA A 60 -7.44 -4.87 16.65
C ALA A 60 -7.79 -6.37 16.77
N GLY A 61 -8.28 -6.82 17.93
CA GLY A 61 -8.60 -8.24 18.14
C GLY A 61 -7.39 -9.18 18.05
N GLY A 62 -6.16 -8.63 18.08
CA GLY A 62 -4.92 -9.40 17.90
C GLY A 62 -4.49 -9.57 16.43
N GLU A 63 -5.19 -8.95 15.48
CA GLU A 63 -4.89 -9.03 14.04
C GLU A 63 -4.39 -7.67 13.52
N LEU A 64 -3.14 -7.62 13.06
CA LEU A 64 -2.50 -6.46 12.42
C LEU A 64 -3.30 -6.00 11.20
N SER A 65 -3.83 -6.94 10.42
CA SER A 65 -4.58 -6.62 9.20
C SER A 65 -5.80 -5.72 9.42
N THR A 66 -6.41 -5.76 10.62
CA THR A 66 -7.52 -4.86 10.97
C THR A 66 -7.10 -3.40 11.13
N MET A 67 -5.81 -3.15 11.38
CA MET A 67 -5.23 -1.82 11.60
C MET A 67 -4.44 -1.31 10.40
N CYS A 68 -4.17 -2.13 9.38
CA CYS A 68 -3.38 -1.71 8.23
C CYS A 68 -4.02 -0.58 7.40
N PRO A 69 -5.35 -0.42 7.31
CA PRO A 69 -5.95 0.77 6.68
C PRO A 69 -5.86 2.06 7.52
N TRP A 70 -5.45 1.99 8.78
CA TRP A 70 -5.56 3.12 9.74
C TRP A 70 -4.81 4.39 9.30
N ALA A 71 -3.65 4.25 8.64
CA ALA A 71 -2.84 5.42 8.25
C ALA A 71 -3.60 6.36 7.29
N ASP A 72 -4.38 5.79 6.36
CA ASP A 72 -5.25 6.55 5.47
C ASP A 72 -6.39 7.27 6.21
N GLU A 73 -6.90 6.70 7.31
CA GLU A 73 -7.91 7.36 8.12
C GLU A 73 -7.34 8.58 8.86
N VAL A 74 -6.09 8.50 9.31
CA VAL A 74 -5.46 9.55 10.13
C VAL A 74 -4.71 10.60 9.33
N ARG A 75 -4.36 10.39 8.06
CA ARG A 75 -3.62 11.39 7.25
C ARG A 75 -4.30 12.77 7.15
N PHE A 76 -5.61 12.84 7.36
CA PHE A 76 -6.38 14.09 7.42
C PHE A 76 -6.38 14.75 8.80
N ARG A 77 -6.05 14.01 9.86
CA ARG A 77 -5.84 14.53 11.22
C ARG A 77 -4.36 14.85 11.44
N TYR A 78 -3.49 14.00 10.93
CA TYR A 78 -2.06 14.09 10.92
C TYR A 78 -1.63 14.51 9.51
N HIS A 79 -1.86 15.79 9.16
CA HIS A 79 -1.58 16.29 7.81
C HIS A 79 -0.13 16.07 7.37
N TRP A 80 0.81 16.05 8.31
CA TRP A 80 2.22 15.72 8.06
C TRP A 80 2.43 14.30 7.54
N ALA A 81 1.48 13.39 7.75
CA ALA A 81 1.56 12.00 7.29
C ALA A 81 1.10 11.84 5.82
N SER A 82 0.34 12.79 5.27
CA SER A 82 -0.17 12.69 3.88
C SER A 82 0.91 12.44 2.82
N PRO A 83 2.05 13.16 2.78
CA PRO A 83 3.11 12.88 1.78
C PRO A 83 3.86 11.58 2.04
N LEU A 84 3.66 10.92 3.19
CA LEU A 84 4.33 9.66 3.53
C LEU A 84 3.73 8.46 2.81
N HIS A 85 2.60 8.60 2.13
CA HIS A 85 1.94 7.49 1.41
C HIS A 85 2.54 7.23 0.02
N TYR A 86 3.33 8.15 -0.53
CA TYR A 86 3.83 8.04 -1.91
C TYR A 86 5.23 8.62 -2.07
N ALA A 87 5.77 8.50 -3.27
CA ALA A 87 6.94 9.23 -3.73
C ALA A 87 6.74 9.64 -5.20
N ASN A 88 7.10 10.88 -5.51
CA ASN A 88 6.92 11.44 -6.86
C ASN A 88 8.24 11.38 -7.64
N THR A 89 8.18 10.94 -8.89
CA THR A 89 9.30 11.02 -9.83
C THR A 89 9.02 12.09 -10.90
N PRO A 90 10.06 12.76 -11.44
CA PRO A 90 9.89 13.84 -12.40
C PRO A 90 9.68 13.28 -13.83
N GLY A 91 8.60 12.52 -14.04
CA GLY A 91 8.29 11.88 -15.33
C GLY A 91 9.27 10.76 -15.72
N LEU A 92 10.00 10.19 -14.77
CA LEU A 92 11.03 9.16 -15.04
C LEU A 92 10.59 7.78 -14.55
N CYS A 93 10.83 6.76 -15.38
CA CYS A 93 10.67 5.35 -15.03
C CYS A 93 11.79 4.82 -14.13
N SER A 94 12.33 5.68 -13.26
CA SER A 94 13.40 5.37 -12.32
C SER A 94 13.23 6.21 -11.06
N PHE A 95 13.54 5.60 -9.92
CA PHE A 95 13.48 6.23 -8.61
C PHE A 95 14.89 6.46 -8.08
N ASN A 96 15.13 7.65 -7.50
CA ASN A 96 16.33 7.99 -6.78
C ASN A 96 15.96 8.70 -5.48
N SER A 97 16.23 8.07 -4.32
CA SER A 97 15.81 8.60 -3.01
C SER A 97 16.30 10.01 -2.71
N THR A 98 17.52 10.39 -3.10
CA THR A 98 18.05 11.75 -2.90
C THR A 98 17.32 12.80 -3.73
N ARG A 99 16.83 12.42 -4.92
CA ARG A 99 16.09 13.32 -5.81
C ARG A 99 14.60 13.36 -5.48
N ASP A 100 14.00 12.20 -5.21
CA ASP A 100 12.55 11.98 -5.26
C ASP A 100 11.90 11.87 -3.88
N CYS A 101 12.66 11.57 -2.82
CA CYS A 101 12.08 11.37 -1.49
C CYS A 101 12.00 12.68 -0.70
N HIS A 102 11.04 13.51 -1.06
CA HIS A 102 10.72 14.75 -0.34
C HIS A 102 9.23 15.09 -0.44
N ASP A 103 8.74 15.97 0.44
CA ASP A 103 7.40 16.54 0.30
C ASP A 103 7.38 17.71 -0.71
N SER A 104 6.22 18.33 -0.90
CA SER A 104 6.04 19.49 -1.80
C SER A 104 6.83 20.74 -1.38
N ASN A 105 7.36 20.78 -0.15
CA ASN A 105 8.21 21.87 0.35
C ASN A 105 9.71 21.53 0.23
N GLY A 106 10.05 20.37 -0.32
CA GLY A 106 11.42 19.88 -0.46
C GLY A 106 12.02 19.32 0.83
N VAL A 107 11.21 19.01 1.85
CA VAL A 107 11.69 18.39 3.09
C VAL A 107 12.09 16.95 2.79
N GLN A 108 13.39 16.69 2.83
CA GLN A 108 13.97 15.38 2.55
C GLN A 108 13.47 14.30 3.50
N GLY A 109 13.25 13.10 2.98
CA GLY A 109 12.75 11.95 3.73
C GLY A 109 11.24 11.93 3.93
N MET A 110 10.50 12.97 3.53
CA MET A 110 9.04 13.03 3.62
C MET A 110 8.38 12.34 2.41
N CYS A 111 8.61 11.03 2.29
CA CYS A 111 8.00 10.16 1.28
C CYS A 111 7.83 8.75 1.86
N VAL A 112 7.16 7.84 1.14
CA VAL A 112 6.93 6.45 1.62
C VAL A 112 8.19 5.67 1.96
N ILE A 113 9.28 5.88 1.21
CA ILE A 113 10.59 5.24 1.49
C ILE A 113 11.15 5.74 2.82
N GLY A 114 11.12 7.06 3.05
CA GLY A 114 11.59 7.66 4.29
C GLY A 114 10.71 7.27 5.48
N ALA A 115 9.40 7.15 5.27
CA ALA A 115 8.46 6.68 6.28
C ALA A 115 8.76 5.23 6.71
N ILE A 116 8.94 4.32 5.75
CA ILE A 116 9.31 2.92 6.04
C ILE A 116 10.59 2.88 6.87
N ASN A 117 11.63 3.61 6.48
CA ASN A 117 12.90 3.64 7.22
C ASN A 117 12.72 4.21 8.63
N ASN A 118 12.02 5.34 8.76
CA ASN A 118 11.78 6.01 10.05
C ASN A 118 11.02 5.10 11.02
N TYR A 119 9.90 4.52 10.60
CA TYR A 119 9.10 3.66 11.50
C TYR A 119 9.77 2.32 11.77
N THR A 120 10.59 1.82 10.84
CA THR A 120 11.50 0.69 11.11
C THR A 120 12.48 1.03 12.23
N ASP A 121 13.15 2.18 12.16
CA ASP A 121 14.12 2.62 13.17
C ASP A 121 13.48 2.85 14.54
N GLN A 122 12.25 3.38 14.58
CA GLN A 122 11.49 3.52 15.81
C GLN A 122 11.19 2.15 16.44
N LEU A 123 10.73 1.18 15.65
CA LEU A 123 10.41 -0.16 16.14
C LEU A 123 11.64 -0.95 16.60
N LEU A 124 12.84 -0.66 16.09
CA LEU A 124 14.10 -1.21 16.62
C LEU A 124 14.37 -0.82 18.08
N THR A 125 13.70 0.21 18.61
CA THR A 125 13.76 0.60 20.03
C THR A 125 12.80 -0.20 20.92
N TYR A 126 12.04 -1.14 20.37
CA TYR A 126 11.13 -1.99 21.13
C TYR A 126 11.85 -2.74 22.25
N LYS A 127 11.29 -2.66 23.46
CA LYS A 127 11.86 -3.17 24.73
C LYS A 127 13.19 -2.52 25.15
N ASP A 128 13.62 -1.44 24.49
CA ASP A 128 14.70 -0.56 24.94
C ASP A 128 14.12 0.69 25.65
N SER A 129 13.85 0.53 26.95
CA SER A 129 13.29 1.59 27.82
C SER A 129 14.14 2.86 27.90
N THR A 130 15.40 2.83 27.44
CA THR A 130 16.28 4.00 27.43
C THR A 130 16.14 4.85 26.17
N LYS A 131 15.42 4.36 25.15
CA LYS A 131 15.38 4.97 23.81
C LYS A 131 13.99 5.30 23.28
N SER A 132 12.91 4.80 23.88
CA SER A 132 11.59 4.99 23.30
C SER A 132 10.81 6.16 23.91
N SER A 133 10.86 7.33 23.24
CA SER A 133 9.84 8.38 23.38
C SER A 133 8.73 8.24 22.32
N TYR A 134 8.79 7.20 21.48
CA TYR A 134 7.88 7.01 20.35
C TYR A 134 6.65 6.18 20.73
N ASN A 135 5.54 6.45 20.05
CA ASN A 135 4.37 5.59 20.10
C ASN A 135 4.56 4.40 19.15
N LEU A 136 5.13 3.30 19.67
CA LEU A 136 5.45 2.12 18.86
C LEU A 136 4.22 1.40 18.28
N THR A 137 3.03 1.61 18.84
CA THR A 137 1.77 1.15 18.24
C THR A 137 1.51 1.89 16.92
N GLU A 138 1.63 3.22 16.92
CA GLU A 138 1.53 4.00 15.68
C GLU A 138 2.66 3.64 14.71
N SER A 139 3.89 3.47 15.19
CA SER A 139 5.01 3.05 14.33
C SER A 139 4.74 1.73 13.61
N LEU A 140 4.16 0.74 14.30
CA LEU A 140 3.78 -0.55 13.71
C LEU A 140 2.69 -0.38 12.64
N MET A 141 1.61 0.36 12.95
CA MET A 141 0.49 0.56 12.03
C MET A 141 0.92 1.34 10.78
N PHE A 142 1.73 2.39 10.96
CA PHE A 142 2.31 3.14 9.85
C PHE A 142 3.24 2.30 8.99
N LEU A 143 4.19 1.57 9.59
CA LEU A 143 5.09 0.71 8.84
C LEU A 143 4.31 -0.32 8.01
N ALA A 144 3.34 -0.99 8.61
CA ALA A 144 2.53 -2.00 7.93
C ALA A 144 1.76 -1.41 6.73
N HIS A 145 1.19 -0.22 6.88
CA HIS A 145 0.52 0.49 5.81
C HIS A 145 1.49 0.89 4.68
N PHE A 146 2.58 1.58 5.02
CA PHE A 146 3.52 2.13 4.03
C PHE A 146 4.28 1.05 3.25
N VAL A 147 4.52 -0.12 3.85
CA VAL A 147 5.03 -1.27 3.08
C VAL A 147 4.01 -1.75 2.05
N GLY A 148 2.71 -1.65 2.32
CA GLY A 148 1.68 -1.81 1.30
C GLY A 148 1.81 -0.76 0.20
N ASP A 149 1.80 0.51 0.57
CA ASP A 149 1.83 1.65 -0.36
C ASP A 149 3.00 1.60 -1.33
N VAL A 150 4.22 1.39 -0.83
CA VAL A 150 5.40 1.35 -1.69
C VAL A 150 5.31 0.22 -2.72
N HIS A 151 4.47 -0.79 -2.52
CA HIS A 151 4.21 -1.86 -3.49
C HIS A 151 3.11 -1.54 -4.50
N GLN A 152 2.29 -0.52 -4.28
CA GLN A 152 1.34 -0.01 -5.28
C GLN A 152 2.13 0.73 -6.37
N PRO A 153 2.14 0.27 -7.63
CA PRO A 153 2.95 0.88 -8.68
C PRO A 153 2.76 2.40 -8.81
N LEU A 154 1.52 2.89 -8.72
CA LEU A 154 1.18 4.30 -8.87
C LEU A 154 1.41 5.16 -7.61
N HIS A 155 1.87 4.55 -6.50
CA HIS A 155 2.38 5.29 -5.34
C HIS A 155 3.84 5.70 -5.47
N VAL A 156 4.55 5.17 -6.47
CA VAL A 156 5.89 5.62 -6.84
C VAL A 156 5.88 5.92 -8.33
N ALA A 157 5.41 7.12 -8.68
CA ALA A 157 5.02 7.44 -10.04
C ALA A 157 5.14 8.95 -10.32
N PHE A 158 4.59 9.41 -11.45
CA PHE A 158 4.89 10.75 -11.96
C PHE A 158 4.24 11.85 -11.11
N GLU A 159 5.02 12.89 -10.83
CA GLU A 159 4.54 14.08 -10.13
C GLU A 159 3.45 14.80 -10.93
N GLU A 160 3.64 14.88 -12.25
CA GLU A 160 2.82 15.70 -13.16
C GLU A 160 1.36 15.24 -13.22
N ASP A 161 1.12 13.94 -12.99
CA ASP A 161 -0.21 13.35 -13.00
C ASP A 161 -0.70 12.89 -11.61
N GLU A 162 0.02 13.31 -10.55
CA GLU A 162 -0.24 12.91 -9.16
C GLU A 162 -0.34 11.39 -9.00
N GLY A 163 0.57 10.65 -9.65
CA GLY A 163 0.54 9.19 -9.68
C GLY A 163 -0.67 8.63 -10.43
N GLY A 164 -1.12 9.29 -11.49
CA GLY A 164 -2.30 8.93 -12.27
C GLY A 164 -3.63 9.32 -11.63
N ASN A 165 -3.64 10.13 -10.56
CA ASN A 165 -4.87 10.67 -9.97
C ASN A 165 -5.57 11.67 -10.91
N THR A 166 -4.80 12.37 -11.75
CA THR A 166 -5.35 13.35 -12.71
C THR A 166 -5.63 12.76 -14.09
N ILE A 167 -5.31 11.48 -14.33
CA ILE A 167 -5.65 10.76 -15.56
C ILE A 167 -7.05 10.15 -15.40
N ASN A 168 -8.07 10.81 -15.97
CA ASN A 168 -9.44 10.32 -15.88
C ASN A 168 -9.66 9.19 -16.88
N VAL A 169 -10.34 8.12 -16.46
CA VAL A 169 -10.64 6.94 -17.28
C VAL A 169 -12.03 6.41 -16.97
N HIS A 170 -12.47 5.41 -17.73
CA HIS A 170 -13.61 4.57 -17.39
C HIS A 170 -13.13 3.16 -17.04
N TRP A 171 -13.38 2.69 -15.82
CA TRP A 171 -13.27 1.27 -15.48
C TRP A 171 -14.56 0.57 -15.89
N TYR A 172 -14.51 -0.16 -17.00
CA TYR A 172 -15.71 -0.65 -17.69
C TYR A 172 -16.73 0.48 -17.92
N LYS A 173 -17.83 0.49 -17.17
CA LYS A 173 -18.91 1.48 -17.29
C LYS A 173 -18.85 2.61 -16.26
N ALA A 174 -17.92 2.53 -15.30
CA ALA A 174 -17.83 3.48 -14.20
C ALA A 174 -16.68 4.47 -14.43
N LYS A 175 -16.92 5.76 -14.15
CA LYS A 175 -15.85 6.75 -14.11
C LYS A 175 -14.88 6.45 -12.97
N ALA A 176 -13.59 6.61 -13.23
CA ALA A 176 -12.50 6.47 -12.27
C ALA A 176 -11.33 7.37 -12.70
N ASN A 177 -10.26 7.42 -11.90
CA ASN A 177 -8.95 7.83 -12.37
C ASN A 177 -8.01 6.61 -12.41
N LEU A 178 -6.88 6.72 -13.10
CA LEU A 178 -5.95 5.61 -13.27
C LEU A 178 -5.41 5.11 -11.91
N HIS A 179 -5.14 6.00 -10.96
CA HIS A 179 -4.71 5.64 -9.60
C HIS A 179 -5.70 4.69 -8.91
N HIS A 180 -6.97 5.09 -8.82
CA HIS A 180 -8.06 4.32 -8.25
C HIS A 180 -8.31 2.99 -9.00
N VAL A 181 -7.95 2.90 -10.29
CA VAL A 181 -8.00 1.62 -11.01
C VAL A 181 -7.05 0.60 -10.39
N TRP A 182 -5.84 1.02 -10.03
CA TRP A 182 -4.82 0.17 -9.42
C TRP A 182 -5.08 -0.09 -7.93
N ASP A 183 -5.50 0.92 -7.16
CA ASP A 183 -5.77 0.77 -5.74
C ASP A 183 -6.94 -0.16 -5.43
N VAL A 184 -8.04 0.03 -6.18
CA VAL A 184 -9.35 -0.52 -5.83
C VAL A 184 -9.90 -1.37 -6.96
N SER A 185 -9.96 -0.82 -8.17
CA SER A 185 -10.86 -1.36 -9.19
C SER A 185 -10.43 -2.72 -9.72
N ILE A 186 -9.13 -2.94 -9.92
CA ILE A 186 -8.59 -4.26 -10.30
C ILE A 186 -8.82 -5.27 -9.18
N VAL A 187 -8.50 -4.90 -7.92
CA VAL A 187 -8.65 -5.76 -6.74
C VAL A 187 -10.11 -6.19 -6.55
N ASP A 188 -11.04 -5.24 -6.54
CA ASP A 188 -12.48 -5.50 -6.43
C ASP A 188 -12.99 -6.40 -7.56
N THR A 189 -12.47 -6.21 -8.78
CA THR A 189 -12.88 -7.00 -9.94
C THR A 189 -12.39 -8.45 -9.82
N VAL A 190 -11.12 -8.66 -9.42
CA VAL A 190 -10.58 -10.00 -9.15
C VAL A 190 -11.35 -10.68 -8.03
N MET A 191 -11.52 -10.00 -6.89
CA MET A 191 -12.26 -10.52 -5.74
C MET A 191 -13.67 -10.94 -6.12
N LYS A 192 -14.39 -10.09 -6.86
CA LYS A 192 -15.75 -10.38 -7.31
C LYS A 192 -15.80 -11.56 -8.29
N ASN A 193 -14.91 -11.58 -9.28
CA ASN A 193 -15.00 -12.53 -10.39
C ASN A 193 -14.45 -13.91 -10.05
N LEU A 194 -13.40 -13.98 -9.22
CA LEU A 194 -12.68 -15.23 -8.95
C LEU A 194 -12.88 -15.75 -7.52
N TYR A 195 -13.25 -14.87 -6.57
CA TYR A 195 -13.24 -15.20 -5.14
C TYR A 195 -14.57 -14.92 -4.44
N ASN A 196 -15.66 -14.72 -5.18
CA ASN A 196 -16.99 -14.46 -4.62
C ASN A 196 -17.03 -13.30 -3.61
N LYS A 197 -16.17 -12.29 -3.82
CA LYS A 197 -15.95 -11.14 -2.92
C LYS A 197 -15.41 -11.51 -1.53
N ASP A 198 -14.87 -12.71 -1.36
CA ASP A 198 -14.24 -13.14 -0.13
C ASP A 198 -12.73 -12.87 -0.17
N LEU A 199 -12.30 -11.93 0.67
CA LEU A 199 -10.90 -11.53 0.79
C LEU A 199 -10.04 -12.66 1.34
N ASP A 200 -10.53 -13.42 2.33
CA ASP A 200 -9.75 -14.51 2.93
C ASP A 200 -9.51 -15.62 1.91
N THR A 201 -10.49 -15.95 1.07
CA THR A 201 -10.31 -16.88 -0.05
C THR A 201 -9.24 -16.41 -1.04
N MET A 202 -9.17 -15.11 -1.35
CA MET A 202 -8.11 -14.55 -2.20
C MET A 202 -6.74 -14.64 -1.53
N VAL A 203 -6.64 -14.31 -0.24
CA VAL A 203 -5.39 -14.46 0.54
C VAL A 203 -4.92 -15.91 0.53
N GLU A 204 -5.82 -16.88 0.69
CA GLU A 204 -5.47 -18.31 0.58
C GLU A 204 -4.99 -18.70 -0.83
N ALA A 205 -5.57 -18.12 -1.88
CA ALA A 205 -5.13 -18.36 -3.25
C ALA A 205 -3.72 -17.79 -3.50
N LEU A 206 -3.44 -16.56 -3.05
CA LEU A 206 -2.12 -15.96 -3.13
C LEU A 206 -1.09 -16.78 -2.32
N HIS A 207 -1.46 -17.26 -1.13
CA HIS A 207 -0.62 -18.15 -0.34
C HIS A 207 -0.27 -19.44 -1.10
N ARG A 208 -1.25 -20.11 -1.72
CA ARG A 208 -0.99 -21.30 -2.55
C ARG A 208 -0.08 -21.01 -3.74
N ASN A 209 -0.23 -19.85 -4.39
CA ASN A 209 0.64 -19.42 -5.48
C ASN A 209 2.08 -19.21 -4.99
N MET A 210 2.27 -18.58 -3.84
CA MET A 210 3.60 -18.40 -3.23
C MET A 210 4.28 -19.73 -2.89
N THR A 211 3.52 -20.73 -2.43
CA THR A 211 4.06 -22.04 -2.05
C THR A 211 4.35 -22.94 -3.27
N ASN A 212 3.52 -22.89 -4.32
CA ASN A 212 3.57 -23.88 -5.41
C ASN A 212 3.93 -23.32 -6.80
N GLY A 213 3.76 -22.01 -7.03
CA GLY A 213 3.88 -21.39 -8.36
C GLY A 213 4.89 -20.26 -8.47
N TRP A 214 5.26 -19.61 -7.35
CA TRP A 214 6.12 -18.42 -7.31
C TRP A 214 7.37 -18.63 -6.44
N SER A 215 7.87 -19.86 -6.30
CA SER A 215 9.05 -20.15 -5.46
C SER A 215 10.30 -19.36 -5.88
N ASP A 216 10.51 -19.19 -7.19
CA ASP A 216 11.64 -18.45 -7.74
C ASP A 216 11.49 -16.95 -7.50
N ASP A 217 10.28 -16.42 -7.73
CA ASP A 217 9.92 -15.03 -7.42
C ASP A 217 10.16 -14.73 -5.93
N ILE A 218 9.67 -15.59 -5.03
CA ILE A 218 9.82 -15.43 -3.57
C ILE A 218 11.29 -15.36 -3.15
N SER A 219 12.16 -16.14 -3.78
CA SER A 219 13.60 -16.11 -3.51
C SER A 219 14.21 -14.75 -3.84
N GLN A 220 13.73 -14.11 -4.91
CA GLN A 220 14.12 -12.73 -5.26
C GLN A 220 13.51 -11.71 -4.30
N TRP A 221 12.24 -11.88 -3.90
CA TRP A 221 11.54 -10.92 -3.03
C TRP A 221 12.16 -10.83 -1.64
N LYS A 222 12.75 -11.93 -1.17
CA LYS A 222 13.53 -12.04 0.07
C LYS A 222 14.90 -11.40 0.01
N ASN A 223 15.44 -11.15 -1.18
CA ASN A 223 16.77 -10.62 -1.32
C ASN A 223 16.80 -9.15 -0.91
N CYS A 224 17.11 -8.91 0.35
CA CYS A 224 17.40 -7.60 0.89
C CYS A 224 18.73 -7.70 1.64
N THR A 225 19.76 -7.01 1.13
CA THR A 225 21.15 -7.19 1.57
C THR A 225 21.29 -7.06 3.09
N ASN A 226 22.08 -7.96 3.69
CA ASN A 226 22.10 -8.25 5.14
C ASN A 226 22.44 -7.07 6.07
N THR A 227 22.85 -5.92 5.56
CA THR A 227 23.20 -4.75 6.38
C THR A 227 22.02 -3.81 6.64
N GLN A 228 20.89 -3.97 5.94
CA GLN A 228 19.72 -3.10 6.08
C GLN A 228 18.51 -3.86 6.61
N THR A 229 17.78 -3.24 7.56
CA THR A 229 16.53 -3.80 8.09
C THR A 229 15.42 -3.84 7.03
N THR A 230 15.45 -2.89 6.09
CA THR A 230 14.50 -2.74 4.98
C THR A 230 15.24 -2.38 3.69
N CYS A 231 14.65 -2.72 2.54
CA CYS A 231 15.14 -2.35 1.20
C CYS A 231 14.11 -1.47 0.46
N ALA A 232 13.50 -0.52 1.17
CA ALA A 232 12.42 0.34 0.66
C ALA A 232 12.74 1.04 -0.67
N ASN A 233 14.00 1.42 -0.91
CA ASN A 233 14.43 2.00 -2.19
C ASN A 233 14.25 1.02 -3.36
N ASP A 234 14.57 -0.26 -3.18
CA ASP A 234 14.43 -1.28 -4.22
C ASP A 234 12.95 -1.53 -4.52
N TYR A 235 12.09 -1.50 -3.49
CA TYR A 235 10.65 -1.66 -3.66
C TYR A 235 10.06 -0.51 -4.50
N ALA A 236 10.55 0.71 -4.28
CA ALA A 236 10.18 1.89 -5.05
C ALA A 236 10.65 1.84 -6.50
N VAL A 237 11.90 1.38 -6.75
CA VAL A 237 12.43 1.15 -8.10
C VAL A 237 11.58 0.14 -8.87
N GLU A 238 11.15 -0.95 -8.22
CA GLU A 238 10.22 -1.91 -8.82
C GLU A 238 8.86 -1.28 -9.13
N SER A 239 8.28 -0.51 -8.21
CA SER A 239 6.97 0.12 -8.38
C SER A 239 6.94 1.08 -9.56
N VAL A 240 7.89 2.02 -9.66
CA VAL A 240 7.94 2.95 -10.81
C VAL A 240 8.20 2.21 -12.13
N GLY A 241 9.01 1.14 -12.10
CA GLY A 241 9.22 0.29 -13.27
C GLY A 241 7.93 -0.39 -13.74
N LEU A 242 7.10 -0.86 -12.80
CA LEU A 242 5.80 -1.46 -13.09
C LEU A 242 4.75 -0.41 -13.48
N ALA A 243 4.80 0.79 -12.90
CA ALA A 243 3.95 1.91 -13.28
C ALA A 243 4.13 2.23 -14.78
N CYS A 244 5.37 2.42 -15.22
CA CYS A 244 5.67 2.67 -16.63
C CYS A 244 5.34 1.48 -17.53
N LYS A 245 5.69 0.26 -17.11
CA LYS A 245 5.54 -0.94 -17.96
C LYS A 245 4.08 -1.39 -18.10
N TYR A 246 3.26 -1.16 -17.08
CA TYR A 246 1.91 -1.70 -17.01
C TYR A 246 0.82 -0.64 -16.77
N ALA A 247 1.01 0.25 -15.80
CA ALA A 247 -0.04 1.19 -15.38
C ALA A 247 -0.33 2.25 -16.43
N TYR A 248 0.69 3.03 -16.81
CA TYR A 248 0.59 4.08 -17.83
C TYR A 248 0.55 3.53 -19.26
N LYS A 249 0.99 2.28 -19.46
CA LYS A 249 1.14 1.69 -20.79
C LYS A 249 -0.21 1.55 -21.49
N ASP A 250 -0.34 2.25 -22.62
CA ASP A 250 -1.52 2.27 -23.50
C ASP A 250 -2.77 2.88 -22.83
N VAL A 251 -2.57 3.83 -21.90
CA VAL A 251 -3.64 4.59 -21.25
C VAL A 251 -3.57 6.05 -21.71
N GLU A 252 -4.73 6.58 -22.11
CA GLU A 252 -4.93 7.99 -22.47
C GLU A 252 -6.13 8.54 -21.68
N GLU A 253 -6.25 9.87 -21.60
CA GLU A 253 -7.39 10.54 -20.96
C GLU A 253 -8.73 10.06 -21.55
N ASP A 254 -9.72 9.85 -20.68
CA ASP A 254 -11.08 9.38 -20.95
C ASP A 254 -11.20 7.97 -21.58
N ILE A 255 -10.10 7.20 -21.72
CA ILE A 255 -10.14 5.84 -22.26
C ILE A 255 -11.02 4.90 -21.41
N THR A 256 -11.64 3.90 -22.04
CA THR A 256 -12.31 2.80 -21.34
C THR A 256 -11.37 1.62 -21.15
N LEU A 257 -11.02 1.35 -19.90
CA LEU A 257 -10.25 0.18 -19.48
C LEU A 257 -11.22 -0.98 -19.21
N GLY A 258 -11.13 -2.03 -20.03
CA GLY A 258 -11.94 -3.25 -19.93
C GLY A 258 -11.08 -4.51 -19.80
N ASP A 259 -11.56 -5.62 -20.35
CA ASP A 259 -10.97 -6.95 -20.19
C ASP A 259 -9.49 -7.01 -20.61
N ASP A 260 -9.10 -6.39 -21.74
CA ASP A 260 -7.72 -6.41 -22.21
C ASP A 260 -6.75 -5.78 -21.18
N TYR A 261 -7.15 -4.67 -20.56
CA TYR A 261 -6.37 -4.04 -19.51
C TYR A 261 -6.41 -4.87 -18.23
N TYR A 262 -7.61 -5.31 -17.81
CA TYR A 262 -7.79 -6.11 -16.60
C TYR A 262 -6.95 -7.40 -16.62
N PHE A 263 -7.12 -8.26 -17.63
CA PHE A 263 -6.48 -9.58 -17.69
C PHE A 263 -4.96 -9.52 -17.77
N SER A 264 -4.40 -8.44 -18.33
CA SER A 264 -2.96 -8.26 -18.45
C SER A 264 -2.31 -7.61 -17.21
N ARG A 265 -3.09 -6.90 -16.37
CA ARG A 265 -2.57 -6.16 -15.20
C ARG A 265 -2.90 -6.80 -13.85
N TYR A 266 -4.00 -7.54 -13.70
CA TYR A 266 -4.33 -8.17 -12.41
C TYR A 266 -3.25 -9.13 -11.87
N PRO A 267 -2.50 -9.91 -12.69
CA PRO A 267 -1.43 -10.75 -12.15
C PRO A 267 -0.28 -9.92 -11.57
N VAL A 268 -0.08 -8.68 -12.05
CA VAL A 268 0.90 -7.74 -11.48
C VAL A 268 0.42 -7.27 -10.12
N VAL A 269 -0.86 -6.90 -9.99
CA VAL A 269 -1.48 -6.50 -8.72
C VAL A 269 -1.37 -7.63 -7.68
N GLU A 270 -1.75 -8.86 -8.04
CA GLU A 270 -1.62 -10.03 -7.14
C GLU A 270 -0.18 -10.25 -6.67
N LYS A 271 0.79 -10.13 -7.58
CA LYS A 271 2.21 -10.22 -7.22
C LYS A 271 2.64 -9.09 -6.28
N ARG A 272 2.19 -7.85 -6.49
CA ARG A 272 2.53 -6.72 -5.60
C ARG A 272 1.94 -6.85 -4.20
N LEU A 273 0.70 -7.32 -4.08
CA LEU A 273 0.07 -7.63 -2.78
C LEU A 273 0.87 -8.72 -2.03
N ALA A 274 1.23 -9.80 -2.73
CA ALA A 274 2.04 -10.88 -2.16
C ALA A 274 3.45 -10.41 -1.77
N GLN A 275 4.12 -9.64 -2.63
CA GLN A 275 5.42 -9.03 -2.37
C GLN A 275 5.39 -8.14 -1.13
N GLY A 276 4.39 -7.26 -1.02
CA GLY A 276 4.22 -6.38 0.13
C GLY A 276 4.09 -7.16 1.43
N GLY A 277 3.25 -8.20 1.46
CA GLY A 277 3.04 -9.02 2.66
C GLY A 277 4.28 -9.80 3.07
N ILE A 278 4.98 -10.40 2.11
CA ILE A 278 6.23 -11.13 2.34
C ILE A 278 7.33 -10.21 2.88
N ARG A 279 7.48 -9.01 2.30
CA ARG A 279 8.50 -8.03 2.73
C ARG A 279 8.14 -7.40 4.07
N LEU A 280 6.86 -7.14 4.35
CA LEU A 280 6.42 -6.71 5.67
C LEU A 280 6.77 -7.75 6.74
N ALA A 281 6.49 -9.03 6.48
CA ALA A 281 6.86 -10.11 7.41
C ALA A 281 8.38 -10.18 7.62
N LEU A 282 9.19 -10.06 6.56
CA LEU A 282 10.64 -10.02 6.67
C LEU A 282 11.12 -8.85 7.54
N ILE A 283 10.62 -7.64 7.29
CA ILE A 283 10.99 -6.45 8.06
C ILE A 283 10.65 -6.65 9.54
N LEU A 284 9.42 -7.09 9.85
CA LEU A 284 8.99 -7.31 11.24
C LEU A 284 9.77 -8.44 11.92
N ASN A 285 10.09 -9.51 11.20
CA ASN A 285 10.96 -10.58 11.70
C ASN A 285 12.37 -10.07 11.99
N ARG A 286 12.94 -9.22 11.14
CA ARG A 286 14.26 -8.62 11.38
C ARG A 286 14.28 -7.69 12.59
N ILE A 287 13.19 -6.94 12.81
CA ILE A 287 13.04 -6.05 13.95
C ILE A 287 12.93 -6.85 15.25
N PHE A 288 12.04 -7.84 15.29
CA PHE A 288 11.62 -8.49 16.54
C PHE A 288 12.29 -9.85 16.82
N ASP A 289 12.80 -10.53 15.80
CA ASP A 289 13.46 -11.83 15.90
C ASP A 289 14.92 -11.76 15.46
N LYS A 290 15.77 -11.34 16.39
CA LYS A 290 17.22 -11.19 16.19
C LYS A 290 17.94 -12.52 15.91
N LYS A 291 17.25 -13.67 15.98
CA LYS A 291 17.82 -15.01 15.77
C LYS A 291 17.48 -15.59 14.40
N LYS A 292 16.46 -15.08 13.71
CA LYS A 292 15.92 -15.62 12.44
C LYS A 292 15.69 -14.54 11.37
N VAL A 293 16.68 -13.67 11.21
CA VAL A 293 16.68 -12.46 10.35
C VAL A 293 16.20 -12.72 8.90
N ASP A 294 16.38 -13.92 8.35
CA ASP A 294 16.06 -14.21 6.93
C ASP A 294 15.19 -15.46 6.70
N THR A 295 14.63 -16.08 7.74
CA THR A 295 13.80 -17.30 7.55
C THR A 295 12.32 -16.95 7.46
N ILE A 296 11.77 -16.96 6.25
CA ILE A 296 10.32 -17.06 6.07
C ILE A 296 9.92 -18.53 6.20
N PRO A 297 9.01 -18.88 7.13
CA PRO A 297 8.46 -20.23 7.22
C PRO A 297 7.51 -20.46 6.04
N LEU A 298 8.06 -20.74 4.86
CA LEU A 298 7.28 -21.12 3.67
C LEU A 298 6.66 -22.52 3.80
N TYR A 299 7.00 -23.25 4.86
CA TYR A 299 6.60 -24.65 5.12
C TYR A 299 6.05 -24.85 6.54
N ALA A 300 5.36 -23.85 7.11
CA ALA A 300 4.57 -24.11 8.31
C ALA A 300 3.24 -24.77 7.88
N GLN A 301 3.01 -25.95 8.46
CA GLN A 301 1.96 -26.94 8.14
C GLN A 301 0.53 -26.43 8.33
#